data_AF-A0A3B0X3A4-F1
#
_entry.id   AF-A0A3B0X3A4-F1
#
_cell.length_a   1.000
_cell.length_b   1.000
_cell.length_c   1.000
_cell.angle_alpha   90.00
_cell.angle_beta   90.00
_cell.angle_gamma   90.00
#
_symmetry.space_group_name_H-M   'P 1'
#
loop_
_entity.id
_entity.type
_entity.pdbx_description
1 polymer ?
#
loop_
_entity_poly.entity_id
_entity_poly.type
_entity_poly.pdbx_seq_one_letter_code
_entity_poly.pdbx_strand_id
1 'polypeptide(L)'
;AFGHQKSTSPVHNELIINVYNSDTPSHFTLYEDDGTTRRFNTDKTSRYDTRTSIISRESSSSSATVSIAAASGSGSGGPASRNNLLRLAVNASQASAVSLNGAPLTQHTTQAAFNEASAGWFNAGDHLILAKSGIKAINTVKTFNFTLQPIATLSAANFICHKGWTSPGEDIYVTGSIAQLGNWDPTKGIRLNPSVYYEYIYNPPPAHAGPGPSSPVWTRKITGLPTGSDITWKCVKKLAAGGWQWQRGSNNTLATTARSYSGHTQGSF
;
A
#
# COMPACT_ATOMS: atom_id res chain seq x y z
N ALA A 1 17.39 -4.60 -34.73
CA ALA A 1 16.44 -4.49 -33.59
C ALA A 1 16.41 -5.83 -32.88
N PHE A 2 16.23 -5.86 -31.56
CA PHE A 2 16.07 -7.09 -30.79
C PHE A 2 14.63 -7.60 -30.94
N GLY A 3 14.45 -8.82 -31.45
CA GLY A 3 13.13 -9.42 -31.66
C GLY A 3 12.24 -8.75 -32.73
N HIS A 4 11.00 -9.22 -32.84
CA HIS A 4 9.97 -8.64 -33.72
C HIS A 4 9.37 -7.37 -33.11
N GLN A 5 10.04 -6.24 -33.31
CA GLN A 5 9.55 -4.93 -32.86
C GLN A 5 8.51 -4.37 -33.86
N LYS A 6 7.38 -3.86 -33.37
CA LYS A 6 6.46 -3.03 -34.18
C LYS A 6 7.15 -1.71 -34.53
N SER A 7 7.16 -1.32 -35.80
CA SER A 7 7.91 -0.14 -36.29
C SER A 7 7.53 1.18 -35.64
N THR A 8 6.37 1.26 -34.98
CA THR A 8 5.84 2.48 -34.34
C THR A 8 6.03 2.53 -32.82
N SER A 9 6.65 1.52 -32.21
CA SER A 9 6.86 1.48 -30.75
C SER A 9 8.25 1.99 -30.37
N PRO A 10 8.38 2.77 -29.27
CA PRO A 10 9.67 3.16 -28.73
C PRO A 10 10.58 1.94 -28.53
N VAL A 11 11.87 2.10 -28.84
CA VAL A 11 12.86 1.05 -28.60
C VAL A 11 13.15 0.98 -27.11
N HIS A 12 12.81 -0.14 -26.49
CA HIS A 12 13.18 -0.46 -25.12
C HIS A 12 14.49 -1.26 -25.14
N ASN A 13 15.57 -0.64 -24.66
CA ASN A 13 16.88 -1.29 -24.55
C ASN A 13 17.18 -1.74 -23.12
N GLU A 14 16.36 -1.31 -22.17
CA GLU A 14 16.42 -1.71 -20.77
C GLU A 14 15.86 -3.12 -20.54
N LEU A 15 16.31 -3.73 -19.45
CA LEU A 15 15.67 -4.92 -18.89
C LEU A 15 14.71 -4.47 -17.77
N ILE A 16 13.41 -4.68 -17.98
CA ILE A 16 12.38 -4.43 -16.95
C ILE A 16 12.01 -5.74 -16.29
N ILE A 17 12.09 -5.79 -14.96
CA ILE A 17 11.81 -6.99 -14.18
C ILE A 17 10.74 -6.65 -13.13
N ASN A 18 9.61 -7.32 -13.22
CA ASN A 18 8.59 -7.30 -12.17
C ASN A 18 8.88 -8.41 -11.17
N VAL A 19 9.06 -8.04 -9.91
CA VAL A 19 9.37 -8.98 -8.82
C VAL A 19 8.29 -8.86 -7.76
N TYR A 20 7.66 -9.97 -7.43
CA TYR A 20 6.71 -10.07 -6.32
C TYR A 20 7.45 -10.64 -5.12
N ASN A 21 7.59 -9.83 -4.07
CA ASN A 21 8.34 -10.21 -2.90
C ASN A 21 7.60 -11.29 -2.10
N SER A 22 8.32 -12.35 -1.70
CA SER A 22 7.81 -13.41 -0.83
C SER A 22 8.94 -14.02 -0.01
N ASP A 23 8.59 -14.76 1.05
CA ASP A 23 9.55 -15.35 1.97
C ASP A 23 10.23 -16.62 1.41
N THR A 24 9.71 -17.19 0.32
CA THR A 24 10.27 -18.39 -0.33
C THR A 24 11.16 -17.97 -1.48
N PRO A 25 12.49 -18.22 -1.48
CA PRO A 25 13.40 -17.90 -2.58
C PRO A 25 12.92 -18.36 -3.97
N SER A 26 13.25 -17.59 -5.02
CA SER A 26 12.79 -17.86 -6.39
C SER A 26 13.82 -17.40 -7.40
N HIS A 27 13.82 -18.02 -8.57
CA HIS A 27 14.67 -17.61 -9.68
C HIS A 27 13.94 -17.73 -11.02
N PHE A 28 14.46 -17.02 -12.02
CA PHE A 28 14.02 -17.06 -13.40
C PHE A 28 15.26 -16.99 -14.30
N THR A 29 15.37 -17.88 -15.27
CA THR A 29 16.44 -17.82 -16.27
C THR A 29 15.95 -17.04 -17.48
N LEU A 30 16.49 -15.84 -17.66
CA LEU A 30 16.28 -15.06 -18.88
C LEU A 30 17.12 -15.68 -20.00
N TYR A 31 16.47 -15.97 -21.13
CA TYR A 31 17.12 -16.38 -22.38
C TYR A 31 16.98 -15.27 -23.41
N GLU A 32 18.06 -14.98 -24.13
CA GLU A 32 18.07 -14.02 -25.23
C GLU A 32 18.89 -14.57 -26.40
N ASP A 33 18.44 -14.30 -27.62
CA ASP A 33 19.14 -14.57 -28.87
C ASP A 33 18.85 -13.42 -29.87
N ASP A 34 19.21 -13.59 -31.15
CA ASP A 34 18.96 -12.59 -32.19
C ASP A 34 17.52 -12.65 -32.76
N GLY A 35 16.72 -13.63 -32.32
CA GLY A 35 15.35 -13.86 -32.76
C GLY A 35 15.17 -14.27 -34.22
N THR A 36 16.23 -14.55 -34.97
CA THR A 36 16.16 -14.76 -36.43
C THR A 36 17.00 -15.93 -36.93
N THR A 37 18.18 -16.16 -36.34
CA THR A 37 19.10 -17.20 -36.78
C THR A 37 18.62 -18.56 -36.30
N ARG A 38 18.36 -19.47 -37.24
CA ARG A 38 18.13 -20.89 -36.97
C ARG A 38 19.40 -21.66 -37.26
N ARG A 39 19.98 -22.32 -36.25
CA ARG A 39 21.09 -23.26 -36.44
C ARG A 39 20.59 -24.68 -36.22
N PHE A 40 21.30 -25.64 -36.80
CA PHE A 40 21.01 -27.05 -36.67
C PHE A 40 22.27 -27.81 -36.31
N ASN A 41 22.14 -28.83 -35.46
CA ASN A 41 23.20 -29.80 -35.20
C ASN A 41 23.37 -30.73 -36.41
N THR A 42 24.42 -31.55 -36.42
CA THR A 42 24.67 -32.55 -37.49
C THR A 42 23.55 -33.56 -37.64
N ASP A 43 22.79 -33.83 -36.58
CA ASP A 43 21.59 -34.69 -36.56
C ASP A 43 20.31 -33.97 -37.03
N LYS A 44 20.42 -32.73 -37.53
CA LYS A 44 19.32 -31.85 -37.97
C LYS A 44 18.39 -31.37 -36.85
N THR A 45 18.73 -31.56 -35.57
CA THR A 45 17.99 -30.92 -34.47
C THR A 45 18.30 -29.42 -34.39
N SER A 46 17.31 -28.61 -34.00
CA SER A 46 17.51 -27.16 -33.87
C SER A 46 18.44 -26.83 -32.70
N ARG A 47 19.37 -25.92 -32.93
CA ARG A 47 20.25 -25.35 -31.91
C ARG A 47 20.08 -23.82 -31.91
N TYR A 48 19.94 -23.26 -30.71
CA TYR A 48 19.84 -21.82 -30.51
C TYR A 48 21.07 -21.36 -29.73
N ASP A 49 21.84 -20.45 -30.31
CA ASP A 49 22.90 -19.79 -29.56
C ASP A 49 22.26 -18.69 -28.73
N THR A 50 22.07 -18.99 -27.45
CA THR A 50 21.48 -18.07 -26.50
C THR A 50 22.54 -17.50 -25.59
N ARG A 51 22.25 -16.31 -25.05
CA ARG A 51 22.84 -15.86 -23.81
C ARG A 51 21.80 -15.98 -22.70
N THR A 52 22.26 -16.34 -21.51
CA THR A 52 21.39 -16.51 -20.34
C THR A 52 21.79 -15.60 -19.20
N SER A 53 20.83 -15.18 -18.39
CA SER A 53 21.06 -14.50 -17.12
C SER A 53 20.09 -15.03 -16.08
N ILE A 54 20.61 -15.56 -14.98
CA ILE A 54 19.77 -15.96 -13.85
C ILE A 54 19.38 -14.69 -13.10
N ILE A 55 18.08 -14.50 -12.93
CA ILE A 55 17.48 -13.49 -12.06
C ILE A 55 17.02 -14.24 -10.82
N SER A 56 17.57 -13.95 -9.65
CA SER A 56 17.17 -14.55 -8.39
C SER A 56 16.64 -13.50 -7.43
N ARG A 57 15.75 -13.94 -6.53
CA ARG A 57 15.26 -13.13 -5.42
C ARG A 57 15.29 -13.96 -4.14
N GLU A 58 15.77 -13.32 -3.09
CA GLU A 58 15.77 -13.81 -1.72
C GLU A 58 15.30 -12.67 -0.81
N SER A 59 14.57 -12.98 0.25
CA SER A 59 13.92 -11.95 1.08
C SER A 59 13.88 -12.38 2.54
N SER A 60 13.76 -11.37 3.40
CA SER A 60 13.45 -11.50 4.82
C SER A 60 12.34 -10.50 5.18
N SER A 61 11.96 -10.42 6.45
CA SER A 61 10.95 -9.46 6.92
C SER A 61 11.37 -7.99 6.76
N SER A 62 12.68 -7.70 6.72
CA SER A 62 13.23 -6.34 6.66
C SER A 62 14.07 -6.07 5.42
N SER A 63 14.18 -7.05 4.50
CA SER A 63 14.95 -6.87 3.28
C SER A 63 14.45 -7.69 2.11
N ALA A 64 14.70 -7.20 0.90
CA ALA A 64 14.59 -7.97 -0.32
C ALA A 64 15.88 -7.81 -1.13
N THR A 65 16.41 -8.91 -1.64
CA THR A 65 17.57 -8.91 -2.53
C THR A 65 17.14 -9.46 -3.88
N VAL A 66 17.42 -8.72 -4.94
CA VAL A 66 17.19 -9.15 -6.32
C VAL A 66 18.53 -9.11 -7.05
N SER A 67 18.97 -10.25 -7.56
CA SER A 67 20.24 -10.39 -8.26
C SER A 67 19.99 -10.72 -9.73
N ILE A 68 20.64 -9.99 -10.62
CA ILE A 68 20.74 -10.30 -12.05
C ILE A 68 22.18 -10.74 -12.28
N ALA A 69 22.39 -12.05 -12.45
CA ALA A 69 23.69 -12.64 -12.73
C ALA A 69 24.34 -12.02 -13.98
N ALA A 70 25.66 -12.21 -14.08
CA ALA A 70 26.38 -11.92 -15.32
C ALA A 70 25.83 -12.81 -16.45
N ALA A 71 25.63 -12.23 -17.62
CA ALA A 71 25.21 -12.98 -18.78
C ALA A 71 26.29 -14.00 -19.20
N SER A 72 25.87 -15.22 -19.54
CA SER A 72 26.74 -16.29 -20.03
C SER A 72 26.21 -16.86 -21.35
N GLY A 73 27.04 -17.58 -22.10
CA GLY A 73 26.69 -18.13 -23.41
C GLY A 73 27.21 -17.30 -24.58
N SER A 74 26.99 -17.80 -25.79
CA SER A 74 27.54 -17.26 -27.04
C SER A 74 26.50 -16.58 -27.95
N GLY A 75 25.26 -16.44 -27.48
CA GLY A 75 24.18 -15.83 -28.26
C GLY A 75 24.44 -14.37 -28.60
N SER A 76 24.40 -14.06 -29.89
CA SER A 76 24.30 -12.69 -30.41
C SER A 76 22.87 -12.19 -30.28
N GLY A 77 22.67 -10.91 -29.95
CA GLY A 77 21.33 -10.31 -29.83
C GLY A 77 21.23 -9.38 -28.64
N GLY A 78 20.51 -8.27 -28.77
CA GLY A 78 20.32 -7.27 -27.71
C GLY A 78 21.59 -6.50 -27.30
N PRO A 79 21.46 -5.45 -26.47
CA PRO A 79 22.58 -4.57 -26.14
C PRO A 79 23.59 -5.23 -25.18
N ALA A 80 24.89 -4.93 -25.35
CA ALA A 80 25.97 -5.40 -24.46
C ALA A 80 25.99 -4.67 -23.11
N SER A 81 25.31 -3.52 -23.02
CA SER A 81 25.10 -2.76 -21.79
C SER A 81 23.71 -2.15 -21.80
N ARG A 82 23.02 -2.18 -20.67
CA ARG A 82 21.65 -1.67 -20.55
C ARG A 82 21.32 -1.22 -19.15
N ASN A 83 20.32 -0.35 -19.04
CA ASN A 83 19.70 -0.10 -17.76
C ASN A 83 18.86 -1.32 -17.33
N ASN A 84 18.72 -1.50 -16.03
CA ASN A 84 17.85 -2.51 -15.44
C ASN A 84 16.88 -1.79 -14.51
N LEU A 85 15.59 -1.91 -14.80
CA LEU A 85 14.50 -1.36 -14.00
C LEU A 85 13.83 -2.49 -13.24
N LEU A 86 14.03 -2.50 -11.92
CA LEU A 86 13.26 -3.36 -11.02
C LEU A 86 11.96 -2.68 -10.62
N ARG A 87 10.88 -3.45 -10.65
CA ARG A 87 9.56 -3.13 -10.12
C ARG A 87 9.26 -4.15 -9.02
N LEU A 88 9.59 -3.82 -7.78
CA LEU A 88 9.45 -4.71 -6.64
C LEU A 88 8.13 -4.41 -5.92
N ALA A 89 7.17 -5.34 -6.03
CA ALA A 89 5.97 -5.34 -5.23
C ALA A 89 6.27 -5.95 -3.86
N VAL A 90 5.96 -5.23 -2.78
CA VAL A 90 6.15 -5.64 -1.38
C VAL A 90 4.80 -5.70 -0.66
N ASN A 91 4.78 -6.17 0.58
CA ASN A 91 3.57 -6.21 1.40
C ASN A 91 3.70 -5.24 2.58
N ALA A 92 2.74 -4.33 2.74
CA ALA A 92 2.63 -3.38 3.86
C ALA A 92 3.93 -2.63 4.22
N SER A 93 4.84 -2.49 3.27
CA SER A 93 6.20 -1.99 3.48
C SER A 93 6.61 -1.05 2.35
N GLN A 94 7.66 -0.27 2.60
CA GLN A 94 8.35 0.58 1.63
C GLN A 94 9.85 0.44 1.79
N ALA A 95 10.65 0.87 0.81
CA ALA A 95 12.09 0.95 1.01
C ALA A 95 12.44 2.15 1.90
N SER A 96 13.33 1.93 2.86
CA SER A 96 14.07 2.98 3.58
C SER A 96 15.42 3.26 2.93
N ALA A 97 16.00 2.26 2.26
CA ALA A 97 17.23 2.37 1.49
C ALA A 97 17.25 1.35 0.37
N VAL A 98 17.94 1.67 -0.72
CA VAL A 98 18.25 0.72 -1.80
C VAL A 98 19.72 0.88 -2.18
N SER A 99 20.43 -0.24 -2.34
CA SER A 99 21.80 -0.26 -2.86
C SER A 99 21.92 -1.16 -4.09
N LEU A 100 22.91 -0.89 -4.93
CA LEU A 100 23.32 -1.72 -6.06
C LEU A 100 24.77 -2.16 -5.83
N ASN A 101 25.00 -3.47 -5.74
CA ASN A 101 26.32 -4.05 -5.46
C ASN A 101 26.98 -3.42 -4.22
N GLY A 102 26.18 -3.12 -3.19
CA GLY A 102 26.62 -2.47 -1.94
C GLY A 102 26.70 -0.94 -1.99
N ALA A 103 26.69 -0.31 -3.17
CA ALA A 103 26.70 1.15 -3.29
C ALA A 103 25.27 1.72 -3.16
N PRO A 104 25.02 2.70 -2.29
CA PRO A 104 23.68 3.28 -2.12
C PRO A 104 23.21 3.97 -3.41
N LEU A 105 21.93 3.79 -3.73
CA LEU A 105 21.26 4.48 -4.83
C LEU A 105 20.54 5.72 -4.32
N THR A 106 20.54 6.80 -5.11
CA THR A 106 19.81 8.03 -4.82
C THR A 106 18.29 7.77 -4.78
N GLN A 107 17.64 8.19 -3.70
CA GLN A 107 16.19 8.21 -3.60
C GLN A 107 15.65 9.44 -4.35
N HIS A 108 14.65 9.24 -5.20
CA HIS A 108 13.87 10.30 -5.81
C HIS A 108 12.54 10.45 -5.07
N THR A 109 12.01 11.66 -4.98
CA THR A 109 10.76 11.95 -4.23
C THR A 109 9.53 12.04 -5.13
N THR A 110 9.71 12.10 -6.45
CA THR A 110 8.63 12.15 -7.43
C THR A 110 8.88 11.18 -8.59
N GLN A 111 7.80 10.69 -9.21
CA GLN A 111 7.87 9.83 -10.38
C GLN A 111 8.59 10.52 -11.56
N ALA A 112 8.35 11.83 -11.76
CA ALA A 112 8.97 12.57 -12.85
C ALA A 112 10.50 12.63 -12.68
N ALA A 113 10.99 12.98 -11.48
CA ALA A 113 12.43 12.99 -11.19
C ALA A 113 13.05 11.59 -11.36
N PHE A 114 12.35 10.54 -10.89
CA PHE A 114 12.79 9.17 -11.10
C PHE A 114 12.86 8.79 -12.59
N ASN A 115 11.88 9.21 -13.40
CA ASN A 115 11.82 8.90 -14.83
C ASN A 115 12.99 9.52 -15.60
N GLU A 116 13.33 10.77 -15.32
CA GLU A 116 14.47 11.47 -15.93
C GLU A 116 15.83 10.95 -15.45
N ALA A 117 15.91 10.43 -14.22
CA ALA A 117 17.15 9.93 -13.67
C ALA A 117 17.67 8.67 -14.40
N SER A 118 18.99 8.61 -14.61
CA SER A 118 19.68 7.46 -15.19
C SER A 118 19.73 6.26 -14.22
N ALA A 119 19.89 6.53 -12.92
CA ALA A 119 19.89 5.57 -11.83
C ALA A 119 19.20 6.14 -10.58
N GLY A 120 18.86 5.28 -9.64
CA GLY A 120 18.19 5.67 -8.39
C GLY A 120 17.00 4.78 -8.07
N TRP A 121 16.24 5.15 -7.05
CA TRP A 121 15.03 4.42 -6.65
C TRP A 121 13.92 5.37 -6.18
N PHE A 122 12.69 4.86 -6.16
CA PHE A 122 11.48 5.61 -5.80
C PHE A 122 10.44 4.67 -5.17
N ASN A 123 9.86 5.07 -4.03
CA ASN A 123 8.67 4.41 -3.49
C ASN A 123 7.45 4.95 -4.25
N ALA A 124 6.88 4.14 -5.15
CA ALA A 124 5.83 4.58 -6.06
C ALA A 124 4.42 4.61 -5.44
N GLY A 125 4.29 4.31 -4.15
CA GLY A 125 2.99 4.06 -3.52
C GLY A 125 2.49 2.66 -3.81
N ASP A 126 1.29 2.32 -3.32
CA ASP A 126 0.61 1.03 -3.57
C ASP A 126 1.50 -0.21 -3.38
N HIS A 127 2.40 -0.16 -2.39
CA HIS A 127 3.37 -1.20 -2.08
C HIS A 127 4.33 -1.55 -3.23
N LEU A 128 4.62 -0.59 -4.12
CA LEU A 128 5.55 -0.73 -5.24
C LEU A 128 6.81 0.12 -5.03
N ILE A 129 7.96 -0.50 -5.27
CA ILE A 129 9.27 0.15 -5.23
C ILE A 129 9.90 0.03 -6.63
N LEU A 130 10.38 1.14 -7.17
CA LEU A 130 11.08 1.19 -8.45
C LEU A 130 12.57 1.41 -8.22
N ALA A 131 13.45 0.71 -8.95
CA ALA A 131 14.89 0.94 -8.88
C ALA A 131 15.56 0.79 -10.26
N LYS A 132 16.38 1.78 -10.63
CA LYS A 132 17.21 1.79 -11.84
C LYS A 132 18.67 1.61 -11.48
N SER A 133 19.35 0.72 -12.19
CA SER A 133 20.80 0.50 -12.02
C SER A 133 21.68 1.52 -12.74
N GLY A 134 21.11 2.29 -13.67
CA GLY A 134 21.91 2.93 -14.72
C GLY A 134 22.38 1.92 -15.75
N ILE A 135 23.01 2.39 -16.83
CA ILE A 135 23.56 1.50 -17.86
C ILE A 135 24.69 0.66 -17.24
N LYS A 136 24.52 -0.66 -17.25
CA LYS A 136 25.51 -1.63 -16.77
C LYS A 136 25.79 -2.67 -17.84
N ALA A 137 27.04 -3.14 -17.91
CA ALA A 137 27.42 -4.23 -18.78
C ALA A 137 26.72 -5.52 -18.38
N ILE A 138 26.24 -6.27 -19.37
CA ILE A 138 25.45 -7.49 -19.11
C ILE A 138 26.27 -8.59 -18.44
N ASN A 139 27.59 -8.62 -18.65
CA ASN A 139 28.54 -9.57 -18.08
C ASN A 139 28.97 -9.25 -16.64
N THR A 140 28.36 -8.24 -16.02
CA THR A 140 28.55 -7.93 -14.60
C THR A 140 27.33 -8.38 -13.80
N VAL A 141 27.54 -8.75 -12.54
CA VAL A 141 26.43 -9.00 -11.61
C VAL A 141 25.80 -7.68 -11.16
N LYS A 142 24.48 -7.66 -11.01
CA LYS A 142 23.71 -6.53 -10.50
C LYS A 142 22.86 -7.03 -9.34
N THR A 143 23.26 -6.72 -8.12
CA THR A 143 22.57 -7.11 -6.89
C THR A 143 21.93 -5.87 -6.29
N PHE A 144 20.61 -5.77 -6.41
CA PHE A 144 19.84 -4.77 -5.71
C PHE A 144 19.49 -5.28 -4.32
N ASN A 145 19.85 -4.52 -3.28
CA ASN A 145 19.42 -4.78 -1.92
C ASN A 145 18.47 -3.66 -1.48
N PHE A 146 17.26 -4.05 -1.10
CA PHE A 146 16.22 -3.17 -0.59
C PHE A 146 16.13 -3.37 0.91
N THR A 147 16.40 -2.33 1.68
CA THR A 147 16.05 -2.29 3.11
C THR A 147 14.61 -1.86 3.24
N LEU A 148 13.78 -2.72 3.83
CA LEU A 148 12.34 -2.52 3.94
C LEU A 148 11.97 -2.07 5.34
N GLN A 149 11.02 -1.15 5.40
CA GLN A 149 10.37 -0.72 6.65
C GLN A 149 8.86 -0.79 6.49
N PRO A 150 8.12 -1.14 7.57
CA PRO A 150 6.66 -1.09 7.55
C PRO A 150 6.17 0.30 7.16
N ILE A 151 5.15 0.36 6.32
CA ILE A 151 4.37 1.59 6.14
C ILE A 151 3.36 1.61 7.29
N ALA A 152 3.26 2.74 8.00
CA ALA A 152 2.21 2.94 8.98
C ALA A 152 0.86 2.76 8.28
N THR A 153 0.20 1.63 8.53
CA THR A 153 -1.13 1.37 8.01
C THR A 153 -2.12 2.19 8.82
N LEU A 154 -3.06 2.82 8.12
CA LEU A 154 -4.19 3.49 8.76
C LEU A 154 -5.37 2.53 8.75
N SER A 155 -6.02 2.39 9.90
CA SER A 155 -7.26 1.64 10.04
C SER A 155 -8.48 2.55 9.91
N ALA A 156 -9.63 1.91 9.80
CA ALA A 156 -10.92 2.54 9.95
C ALA A 156 -11.79 1.73 10.91
N ALA A 157 -12.73 2.38 11.58
CA ALA A 157 -13.74 1.72 12.39
C ALA A 157 -15.06 2.47 12.26
N ASN A 158 -16.19 1.76 12.41
CA ASN A 158 -17.49 2.39 12.48
C ASN A 158 -17.85 2.64 13.95
N PHE A 159 -17.99 3.92 14.30
CA PHE A 159 -18.35 4.36 15.64
C PHE A 159 -19.86 4.49 15.75
N ILE A 160 -20.42 4.01 16.86
CA ILE A 160 -21.85 3.93 17.09
C ILE A 160 -22.17 4.52 18.45
N CYS A 161 -23.06 5.51 18.49
CA CYS A 161 -23.61 6.09 19.71
C CYS A 161 -25.11 5.78 19.79
N HIS A 162 -25.47 4.89 20.71
CA HIS A 162 -26.86 4.54 21.03
C HIS A 162 -27.51 5.59 21.93
N LYS A 163 -28.85 5.66 21.89
CA LYS A 163 -29.68 6.54 22.73
C LYS A 163 -29.31 8.04 22.60
N GLY A 164 -28.85 8.44 21.42
CA GLY A 164 -28.43 9.82 21.10
C GLY A 164 -29.60 10.75 20.81
N TRP A 165 -30.49 10.96 21.78
CA TRP A 165 -31.63 11.88 21.64
C TRP A 165 -31.13 13.30 21.39
N THR A 166 -31.66 13.96 20.37
CA THR A 166 -31.27 15.33 19.98
C THR A 166 -32.51 16.18 19.74
N SER A 167 -32.43 17.45 20.10
CA SER A 167 -33.37 18.49 19.70
C SER A 167 -32.86 19.22 18.45
N PRO A 168 -33.70 19.99 17.73
CA PRO A 168 -33.23 20.84 16.65
C PRO A 168 -32.05 21.73 17.09
N GLY A 169 -30.95 21.70 16.33
CA GLY A 169 -29.71 22.43 16.65
C GLY A 169 -28.72 21.66 17.54
N GLU A 170 -29.04 20.42 17.95
CA GLU A 170 -28.12 19.53 18.65
C GLU A 170 -27.51 18.47 17.71
N ASP A 171 -26.32 17.99 18.04
CA ASP A 171 -25.57 17.04 17.24
C ASP A 171 -24.75 16.09 18.11
N ILE A 172 -24.55 14.84 17.65
CA ILE A 172 -23.69 13.87 18.33
C ILE A 172 -22.33 13.79 17.65
N TYR A 173 -21.28 13.75 18.47
CA TYR A 173 -19.89 13.66 18.09
C TYR A 173 -19.19 12.53 18.83
N VAL A 174 -18.05 12.11 18.29
CA VAL A 174 -17.07 11.24 18.96
C VAL A 174 -15.81 12.03 19.25
N THR A 175 -15.31 11.93 20.49
CA THR A 175 -13.97 12.39 20.85
C THR A 175 -13.23 11.31 21.64
N GLY A 176 -11.90 11.33 21.61
CA GLY A 176 -11.08 10.29 22.25
C GLY A 176 -9.61 10.63 22.37
N SER A 177 -8.83 9.64 22.80
CA SER A 177 -7.44 9.78 23.24
C SER A 177 -6.40 10.06 22.16
N ILE A 178 -6.80 10.03 20.88
CA ILE A 178 -5.90 10.24 19.75
C ILE A 178 -6.22 11.54 19.02
N ALA A 179 -5.25 12.07 18.28
CA ALA A 179 -5.38 13.33 17.55
C ALA A 179 -6.51 13.29 16.51
N GLN A 180 -6.71 12.14 15.85
CA GLN A 180 -7.78 11.92 14.88
C GLN A 180 -9.19 11.98 15.50
N LEU A 181 -9.30 11.85 16.83
CA LEU A 181 -10.54 12.01 17.59
C LEU A 181 -10.51 13.25 18.48
N GLY A 182 -9.58 14.18 18.24
CA GLY A 182 -9.52 15.47 18.92
C GLY A 182 -8.78 15.49 20.27
N ASN A 183 -8.11 14.43 20.72
CA ASN A 183 -7.41 14.39 22.01
C ASN A 183 -8.29 14.86 23.19
N TRP A 184 -9.50 14.31 23.29
CA TRP A 184 -10.52 14.67 24.28
C TRP A 184 -11.07 16.10 24.20
N ASP A 185 -10.71 16.88 23.18
CA ASP A 185 -11.34 18.16 22.89
C ASP A 185 -12.61 17.94 22.06
N PRO A 186 -13.82 18.15 22.62
CA PRO A 186 -15.06 17.90 21.91
C PRO A 186 -15.27 18.87 20.74
N THR A 187 -14.62 20.04 20.73
CA THR A 187 -14.68 20.98 19.60
C THR A 187 -13.94 20.45 18.37
N LYS A 188 -13.00 19.51 18.57
CA LYS A 188 -12.29 18.76 17.53
C LYS A 188 -12.86 17.34 17.33
N GLY A 189 -13.98 17.04 18.00
CA GLY A 189 -14.67 15.77 17.86
C GLY A 189 -15.18 15.56 16.43
N ILE A 190 -15.37 14.30 16.06
CA ILE A 190 -15.90 13.92 14.76
C ILE A 190 -17.42 13.83 14.86
N ARG A 191 -18.14 14.71 14.13
CA ARG A 191 -19.60 14.67 14.04
C ARG A 191 -20.07 13.34 13.45
N LEU A 192 -21.02 12.68 14.09
CA LEU A 192 -21.67 11.47 13.61
C LEU A 192 -22.88 11.81 12.73
N ASN A 193 -23.37 10.83 11.98
CA ASN A 193 -24.59 10.94 11.20
C ASN A 193 -25.72 10.17 11.92
N PRO A 194 -26.96 10.69 11.94
CA PRO A 194 -28.08 9.89 12.42
C PRO A 194 -28.22 8.66 11.51
N SER A 195 -28.28 7.48 12.10
CA SER A 195 -28.48 6.24 11.36
C SER A 195 -29.94 6.16 10.94
N VAL A 196 -30.20 6.17 9.63
CA VAL A 196 -31.55 6.14 9.04
C VAL A 196 -32.04 4.72 8.74
N TYR A 197 -31.61 3.70 9.50
CA TYR A 197 -32.25 2.39 9.46
C TYR A 197 -33.66 2.49 10.11
N TYR A 198 -34.60 2.93 9.26
CA TYR A 198 -36.04 3.17 9.40
C TYR A 198 -36.52 4.43 10.17
N GLU A 199 -37.33 5.24 9.45
CA GLU A 199 -38.21 6.37 9.85
C GLU A 199 -37.73 7.32 10.97
N TYR A 200 -36.85 8.27 10.59
CA TYR A 200 -36.40 9.35 11.47
C TYR A 200 -36.73 10.75 10.91
N ILE A 201 -37.96 10.99 10.49
CA ILE A 201 -38.39 12.34 10.12
C ILE A 201 -39.74 12.64 10.77
N TYR A 202 -39.65 13.22 11.97
CA TYR A 202 -40.70 13.86 12.74
C TYR A 202 -41.83 12.92 13.27
N ASN A 203 -41.73 12.59 14.57
CA ASN A 203 -42.65 11.84 15.45
C ASN A 203 -42.37 10.32 15.57
N PRO A 204 -42.23 9.78 16.80
CA PRO A 204 -43.44 9.36 17.48
C PRO A 204 -43.62 10.00 18.88
N PRO A 205 -44.87 10.24 19.33
CA PRO A 205 -45.20 10.73 20.67
C PRO A 205 -44.79 9.77 21.80
N PRO A 206 -44.91 10.19 23.08
CA PRO A 206 -44.88 9.26 24.20
C PRO A 206 -45.95 8.15 24.03
N ALA A 207 -45.53 6.88 24.11
CA ALA A 207 -46.35 5.65 24.10
C ALA A 207 -46.68 4.94 22.75
N HIS A 208 -45.70 4.70 21.86
CA HIS A 208 -45.94 3.89 20.65
C HIS A 208 -45.24 2.52 20.59
N ALA A 209 -46.03 1.52 20.19
CA ALA A 209 -45.70 0.11 19.95
C ALA A 209 -45.57 -0.19 18.43
N GLY A 210 -44.94 0.70 17.66
CA GLY A 210 -44.71 0.51 16.22
C GLY A 210 -43.39 -0.22 15.92
N PRO A 211 -43.23 -0.83 14.72
CA PRO A 211 -41.98 -1.49 14.32
C PRO A 211 -40.89 -0.46 13.99
N GLY A 212 -39.94 -0.26 14.90
CA GLY A 212 -38.78 0.61 14.70
C GLY A 212 -37.85 0.63 15.91
N PRO A 213 -36.60 1.10 15.78
CA PRO A 213 -35.72 1.24 16.92
C PRO A 213 -36.31 2.25 17.92
N SER A 214 -36.54 1.80 19.16
CA SER A 214 -37.11 2.63 20.24
C SER A 214 -36.17 3.73 20.76
N SER A 215 -34.97 3.85 20.17
CA SER A 215 -33.99 4.87 20.53
C SER A 215 -33.08 5.25 19.34
N PRO A 216 -32.72 6.53 19.20
CA PRO A 216 -31.89 7.03 18.11
C PRO A 216 -30.46 6.49 18.19
N VAL A 217 -29.94 6.11 17.03
CA VAL A 217 -28.56 5.66 16.86
C VAL A 217 -27.83 6.61 15.93
N TRP A 218 -26.65 7.07 16.32
CA TRP A 218 -25.77 7.90 15.49
C TRP A 218 -24.53 7.10 15.12
N THR A 219 -24.14 7.11 13.86
CA THR A 219 -23.01 6.33 13.36
C THR A 219 -22.12 7.11 12.40
N ARG A 220 -20.84 6.74 12.32
CA ARG A 220 -19.94 7.17 11.25
C ARG A 220 -18.75 6.23 11.13
N LYS A 221 -18.38 5.89 9.90
CA LYS A 221 -17.07 5.28 9.60
C LYS A 221 -16.00 6.37 9.69
N ILE A 222 -15.08 6.21 10.64
CA ILE A 222 -13.92 7.08 10.81
C ILE A 222 -12.70 6.34 10.26
N THR A 223 -12.00 6.97 9.31
CA THR A 223 -10.78 6.47 8.68
C THR A 223 -9.55 7.20 9.23
N GLY A 224 -8.35 6.67 9.00
CA GLY A 224 -7.11 7.34 9.41
C GLY A 224 -6.67 7.03 10.84
N LEU A 225 -7.25 6.00 11.46
CA LEU A 225 -6.90 5.57 12.81
C LEU A 225 -5.52 4.89 12.80
N PRO A 226 -4.68 5.06 13.82
CA PRO A 226 -3.46 4.26 13.94
C PRO A 226 -3.85 2.78 14.08
N THR A 227 -3.11 1.87 13.43
CA THR A 227 -3.31 0.42 13.59
C THR A 227 -2.62 -0.12 14.83
N GLY A 228 -3.07 -1.26 15.36
CA GLY A 228 -2.41 -1.94 16.49
C GLY A 228 -2.41 -1.12 17.77
N SER A 229 -3.35 -0.18 17.89
CA SER A 229 -3.45 0.79 18.97
C SER A 229 -4.74 0.62 19.75
N ASP A 230 -4.65 0.78 21.07
CA ASP A 230 -5.80 0.89 21.96
C ASP A 230 -6.25 2.35 22.06
N ILE A 231 -7.47 2.61 21.61
CA ILE A 231 -8.08 3.94 21.58
C ILE A 231 -9.19 3.98 22.62
N THR A 232 -9.20 5.02 23.46
CA THR A 232 -10.32 5.32 24.35
C THR A 232 -11.11 6.49 23.81
N TRP A 233 -12.44 6.44 23.90
CA TRP A 233 -13.32 7.43 23.29
C TRP A 233 -14.68 7.53 24.00
N LYS A 234 -15.43 8.61 23.71
CA LYS A 234 -16.81 8.82 24.18
C LYS A 234 -17.71 9.46 23.14
N CYS A 235 -19.01 9.20 23.29
CA CYS A 235 -20.06 9.99 22.67
C CYS A 235 -20.20 11.33 23.41
N VAL A 236 -20.26 12.44 22.66
CA VAL A 236 -20.52 13.77 23.21
C VAL A 236 -21.60 14.46 22.39
N LYS A 237 -22.58 15.05 23.06
CA LYS A 237 -23.65 15.82 22.42
C LYS A 237 -23.34 17.29 22.52
N LYS A 238 -23.36 17.98 21.38
CA LYS A 238 -23.33 19.44 21.32
C LYS A 238 -24.75 19.95 21.57
N LEU A 239 -24.92 20.74 22.62
CA LEU A 239 -26.20 21.36 22.97
C LEU A 239 -26.41 22.64 22.15
N ALA A 240 -27.66 22.95 21.82
CA ALA A 240 -28.00 24.15 21.04
C ALA A 240 -27.50 25.45 21.70
N ALA A 241 -27.43 25.49 23.03
CA ALA A 241 -26.91 26.61 23.81
C ALA A 241 -25.37 26.74 23.81
N GLY A 242 -24.64 25.87 23.10
CA GLY A 242 -23.18 25.96 22.97
C GLY A 242 -22.36 25.16 23.99
N GLY A 243 -22.98 24.29 24.78
CA GLY A 243 -22.32 23.39 25.73
C GLY A 243 -22.16 21.94 25.22
N TRP A 244 -21.51 21.10 26.02
CA TRP A 244 -21.28 19.69 25.71
C TRP A 244 -21.82 18.78 26.80
N GLN A 245 -22.70 17.85 26.44
CA GLN A 245 -23.13 16.76 27.31
C GLN A 245 -22.35 15.49 26.96
N TRP A 246 -21.58 14.98 27.93
CA TRP A 246 -20.80 13.75 27.77
C TRP A 246 -21.62 12.50 28.07
N GLN A 247 -21.31 11.41 27.38
CA GLN A 247 -21.71 10.06 27.79
C GLN A 247 -21.31 9.81 29.25
N ARG A 248 -22.22 9.20 30.02
CA ARG A 248 -21.99 8.82 31.41
C ARG A 248 -21.12 7.56 31.52
N GLY A 249 -20.56 7.33 32.71
CA GLY A 249 -19.74 6.14 33.00
C GLY A 249 -18.33 6.21 32.43
N SER A 250 -17.68 5.05 32.31
CA SER A 250 -16.31 4.90 31.80
C SER A 250 -16.18 5.23 30.31
N ASN A 251 -14.94 5.40 29.85
CA ASN A 251 -14.64 5.55 28.42
C ASN A 251 -14.93 4.24 27.67
N ASN A 252 -15.41 4.34 26.43
CA ASN A 252 -15.46 3.20 25.51
C ASN A 252 -14.05 2.89 25.00
N THR A 253 -13.81 1.65 24.60
CA THR A 253 -12.51 1.20 24.07
C THR A 253 -12.66 0.68 22.64
N LEU A 254 -11.60 0.84 21.85
CA LEU A 254 -11.42 0.25 20.53
C LEU A 254 -9.97 -0.20 20.39
N ALA A 255 -9.77 -1.51 20.26
CA ALA A 255 -8.49 -2.06 19.84
C ALA A 255 -8.47 -2.13 18.30
N THR A 256 -7.59 -1.35 17.67
CA THR A 256 -7.44 -1.37 16.22
C THR A 256 -6.57 -2.54 15.78
N THR A 257 -6.97 -3.22 14.72
CA THR A 257 -6.19 -4.31 14.10
C THR A 257 -5.14 -3.74 13.15
N ALA A 258 -4.17 -4.57 12.74
CA ALA A 258 -3.24 -4.25 11.65
C ALA A 258 -3.89 -4.27 10.25
N ARG A 259 -5.23 -4.27 10.17
CA ARG A 259 -6.01 -4.28 8.93
C ARG A 259 -6.61 -2.90 8.65
N SER A 260 -6.99 -2.68 7.40
CA SER A 260 -7.65 -1.44 6.94
C SER A 260 -9.01 -1.17 7.61
N TYR A 261 -9.65 -2.18 8.22
CA TYR A 261 -10.89 -2.02 8.98
C TYR A 261 -10.88 -2.86 10.26
N SER A 262 -11.14 -2.21 11.38
CA SER A 262 -11.14 -2.78 12.74
C SER A 262 -12.54 -3.07 13.28
N GLY A 263 -13.57 -3.03 12.44
CA GLY A 263 -14.94 -3.36 12.84
C GLY A 263 -15.73 -2.19 13.44
N HIS A 264 -16.64 -2.51 14.35
CA HIS A 264 -17.56 -1.58 15.00
C HIS A 264 -17.19 -1.37 16.47
N THR A 265 -17.30 -0.15 16.97
CA THR A 265 -17.20 0.17 18.40
C THR A 265 -18.42 0.97 18.83
N GLN A 266 -18.89 0.76 20.06
CA GLN A 266 -20.18 1.23 20.51
C GLN A 266 -20.10 1.95 21.87
N GLY A 267 -20.90 2.99 22.01
CA GLY A 267 -21.17 3.71 23.25
C GLY A 267 -22.67 4.03 23.36
N SER A 268 -23.11 4.50 24.52
CA SER A 268 -24.50 4.89 24.77
C SER A 268 -24.54 6.08 25.71
N PHE A 269 -25.45 7.03 25.49
CA PHE A 269 -25.79 8.06 26.48
C PHE A 269 -26.54 7.50 27.68
#